data_AF-A0A6P5FSG0-F1
#
_entry.id   AF-A0A6P5FSG0-F1
#
_cell.length_a   1.000
_cell.length_b   1.000
_cell.length_c   1.000
_cell.angle_alpha   90.00
_cell.angle_beta   90.00
_cell.angle_gamma   90.00
#
_symmetry.space_group_name_H-M   'P 1'
#
loop_
_entity.id
_entity.type
_entity.pdbx_description
1 polymer ?
#
loop_
_entity_poly.entity_id
_entity_poly.type
_entity_poly.pdbx_seq_one_letter_code
_entity_poly.pdbx_strand_id
1 'polypeptide(L)'
;MDFELRAAREKLEREQKERKERAKAKLERERRAKVEAARRRDALDAAQRAKRLDAARARLEAEQQMEENMLLGNGVVFSRLFEALPYDGSGDKIKLPPSCFKELSDQGALDKGPMYFRLSKVNEGGPSTSNSSENQDMKTTHSGVLEFTARENSAELPPHVWTNLFHDTNAEVPLIEVRYASLPKGTYAKLKPEAVGFSDLPNHKAILETTLRKHATLSEGDVITVYYGELQYKLRVLELKPSASVSILETDIEVDIEGSDSVLDEENEQHVLIPLVLGKAESGIVEEGKFKYYKFSIEEAVSEKVSSGLMNIEVKIEADTSDGDTNIYVSRHPLVFPTQHRHEWSSHEMGSKILILKQKDQSLVAGTYSIGVFGFKGVTKFNISVEVKDINNNRQKVGEHLNASSQVDSDSVECRNCRHYISSRTIVIHEAYCIRHNLVCQHEGCGVVLRKEQAANHVHCGKCGQAFQQGEMEKHMKVFHEPLHCPCGVVLEKEEMVQHQSSTCPLRLIVCRFCGDMVQAGTEPLDARDRLRGLSEHESICGSRTAPCDSCGRSVMLKEMDIHVIAVHQKS
;
A
#
# COMPACT_ATOMS: atom_id res chain seq x y z
N MET A 1 -17.52 28.46 -118.83
CA MET A 1 -18.52 27.49 -118.37
C MET A 1 -17.92 26.28 -117.62
N ASP A 2 -16.60 26.18 -117.40
CA ASP A 2 -15.97 25.02 -116.72
C ASP A 2 -15.48 25.27 -115.27
N PHE A 3 -15.39 26.53 -114.85
CA PHE A 3 -14.91 26.88 -113.50
C PHE A 3 -16.02 26.76 -112.43
N GLU A 4 -17.25 27.11 -112.80
CA GLU A 4 -18.42 27.06 -111.91
C GLU A 4 -18.86 25.62 -111.59
N LEU A 5 -18.75 24.69 -112.54
CA LEU A 5 -19.07 23.27 -112.34
C LEU A 5 -18.04 22.54 -111.45
N ARG A 6 -16.76 22.90 -111.55
CA ARG A 6 -15.69 22.34 -110.71
C ARG A 6 -15.79 22.84 -109.26
N ALA A 7 -16.04 24.13 -109.07
CA ALA A 7 -16.28 24.71 -107.76
C ALA A 7 -17.55 24.14 -107.08
N ALA A 8 -18.61 23.88 -107.84
CA ALA A 8 -19.83 23.25 -107.32
C ALA A 8 -19.61 21.80 -106.87
N ARG A 9 -18.81 21.01 -107.61
CA ARG A 9 -18.49 19.62 -107.26
C ARG A 9 -17.60 19.52 -106.01
N GLU A 10 -16.57 20.36 -105.91
CA GLU A 10 -15.72 20.41 -104.71
C GLU A 10 -16.49 20.88 -103.47
N LYS A 11 -17.44 21.82 -103.64
CA LYS A 11 -18.33 22.23 -102.57
C LYS A 11 -19.23 21.09 -102.12
N LEU A 12 -19.79 20.33 -103.05
CA LEU A 12 -20.63 19.16 -102.76
C LEU A 12 -19.84 18.04 -102.06
N GLU A 13 -18.61 17.76 -102.50
CA GLU A 13 -17.73 16.76 -101.87
C GLU A 13 -17.28 17.19 -100.47
N ARG A 14 -16.98 18.47 -100.27
CA ARG A 14 -16.68 19.04 -98.94
C ARG A 14 -17.89 18.93 -98.00
N GLU A 15 -19.08 19.29 -98.48
CA GLU A 15 -20.32 19.15 -97.71
C GLU A 15 -20.66 17.68 -97.40
N GLN A 16 -20.43 16.75 -98.32
CA GLN A 16 -20.62 15.31 -98.08
C GLN A 16 -19.63 14.75 -97.06
N LYS A 17 -18.35 15.15 -97.16
CA LYS A 17 -17.32 14.76 -96.18
C LYS A 17 -17.62 15.32 -94.80
N GLU A 18 -18.01 16.58 -94.71
CA GLU A 18 -18.37 17.23 -93.46
C GLU A 18 -19.63 16.59 -92.83
N ARG A 19 -20.65 16.24 -93.62
CA ARG A 19 -21.82 15.48 -93.15
C ARG A 19 -21.43 14.11 -92.59
N LYS A 20 -20.52 13.39 -93.26
CA LYS A 20 -20.03 12.08 -92.82
C LYS A 20 -19.21 12.18 -91.52
N GLU A 21 -18.36 13.20 -91.40
CA GLU A 21 -17.58 13.46 -90.19
C GLU A 21 -18.47 13.88 -89.01
N ARG A 22 -19.46 14.75 -89.24
CA ARG A 22 -20.48 15.12 -88.23
C ARG A 22 -21.30 13.91 -87.78
N ALA A 23 -21.69 13.02 -88.70
CA ALA A 23 -22.41 11.79 -88.36
C ALA A 23 -21.55 10.82 -87.52
N LYS A 24 -20.27 10.65 -87.89
CA LYS A 24 -19.31 9.83 -87.13
C LYS A 24 -19.04 10.39 -85.74
N ALA A 25 -18.84 11.71 -85.62
CA ALA A 25 -18.67 12.39 -84.34
C ALA A 25 -19.91 12.27 -83.44
N LYS A 26 -21.11 12.33 -84.01
CA LYS A 26 -22.37 12.13 -83.28
C LYS A 26 -22.48 10.70 -82.73
N LEU A 27 -22.18 9.69 -83.55
CA LEU A 27 -22.18 8.28 -83.14
C LEU A 27 -21.15 8.00 -82.04
N GLU A 28 -19.96 8.58 -82.16
CA GLU A 28 -18.90 8.42 -81.16
C GLU A 28 -19.27 9.10 -79.84
N ARG A 29 -19.86 10.30 -79.88
CA ARG A 29 -20.38 11.00 -78.69
C ARG A 29 -21.50 10.20 -78.02
N GLU A 30 -22.40 9.61 -78.79
CA GLU A 30 -23.47 8.74 -78.27
C GLU A 30 -22.92 7.46 -77.64
N ARG A 31 -21.91 6.83 -78.26
CA ARG A 31 -21.23 5.66 -77.69
C ARG A 31 -20.52 6.00 -76.37
N ARG A 32 -19.81 7.13 -76.31
CA ARG A 32 -19.15 7.61 -75.08
C ARG A 32 -20.17 7.91 -73.98
N ALA A 33 -21.27 8.60 -74.32
CA ALA A 33 -22.35 8.89 -73.38
C ALA A 33 -23.01 7.60 -72.85
N LYS A 34 -23.21 6.58 -73.70
CA LYS A 34 -23.76 5.28 -73.28
C LYS A 34 -22.83 4.52 -72.33
N VAL A 35 -21.52 4.55 -72.58
CA VAL A 35 -20.51 3.93 -71.69
C VAL A 35 -20.42 4.68 -70.36
N GLU A 36 -20.48 6.01 -70.37
CA GLU A 36 -20.48 6.82 -69.15
C GLU A 36 -21.75 6.61 -68.33
N ALA A 37 -22.92 6.53 -68.98
CA ALA A 37 -24.19 6.20 -68.33
C ALA A 37 -24.18 4.79 -67.71
N ALA A 38 -23.60 3.81 -68.40
CA ALA A 38 -23.41 2.46 -67.86
C ALA A 38 -22.50 2.48 -66.62
N ARG A 39 -21.35 3.16 -66.68
CA ARG A 39 -20.44 3.31 -65.52
C ARG A 39 -21.11 3.99 -64.32
N ARG A 40 -21.92 5.04 -64.55
CA ARG A 40 -22.68 5.71 -63.48
C ARG A 40 -23.72 4.78 -62.86
N ARG A 41 -24.42 3.98 -63.67
CA ARG A 41 -25.36 2.97 -63.18
C ARG A 41 -24.66 1.88 -62.36
N ASP A 42 -23.55 1.36 -62.85
CA ASP A 42 -22.75 0.34 -62.15
C ASP A 42 -22.20 0.88 -60.82
N ALA A 43 -21.77 2.14 -60.78
CA ALA A 43 -21.32 2.80 -59.56
C ALA A 43 -22.46 2.98 -58.53
N LEU A 44 -23.66 3.35 -58.96
CA LEU A 44 -24.84 3.43 -58.08
C LEU A 44 -25.26 2.05 -57.57
N ASP A 45 -25.26 1.03 -58.42
CA ASP A 45 -25.60 -0.35 -58.05
C ASP A 45 -24.52 -0.95 -57.11
N ALA A 46 -23.25 -0.58 -57.28
CA ALA A 46 -22.17 -0.97 -56.37
C ALA A 46 -22.29 -0.27 -55.00
N ALA A 47 -22.58 1.04 -54.97
CA ALA A 47 -22.80 1.78 -53.73
C ALA A 47 -24.02 1.28 -52.94
N GLN A 48 -25.11 0.94 -53.63
CA GLN A 48 -26.29 0.34 -53.00
C GLN A 48 -26.00 -1.08 -52.46
N ARG A 49 -25.19 -1.88 -53.16
CA ARG A 49 -24.74 -3.19 -52.68
C ARG A 49 -23.86 -3.07 -51.43
N ALA A 50 -22.91 -2.14 -51.41
CA ALA A 50 -22.09 -1.86 -50.24
C ALA A 50 -22.96 -1.48 -49.03
N LYS A 51 -23.89 -0.52 -49.19
CA LYS A 51 -24.81 -0.10 -48.13
C LYS A 51 -25.68 -1.25 -47.59
N ARG A 52 -26.10 -2.18 -48.45
CA ARG A 52 -26.85 -3.38 -48.04
C ARG A 52 -25.99 -4.37 -47.25
N LEU A 53 -24.74 -4.56 -47.67
CA LEU A 53 -23.78 -5.42 -46.95
C LEU A 53 -23.42 -4.83 -45.59
N ASP A 54 -23.20 -3.52 -45.51
CA ASP A 54 -22.93 -2.83 -44.25
C ASP A 54 -24.13 -2.89 -43.32
N ALA A 55 -25.34 -2.67 -43.84
CA ALA A 55 -26.58 -2.83 -43.06
C ALA A 55 -26.81 -4.28 -42.60
N ALA A 56 -26.43 -5.28 -43.40
CA ALA A 56 -26.52 -6.69 -43.03
C ALA A 56 -25.48 -7.06 -41.95
N ARG A 57 -24.25 -6.56 -42.05
CA ARG A 57 -23.22 -6.71 -41.01
C ARG A 57 -23.65 -6.07 -39.70
N ALA A 58 -24.11 -4.82 -39.74
CA ALA A 58 -24.60 -4.12 -38.55
C ALA A 58 -25.78 -4.85 -37.87
N ARG A 59 -26.67 -5.48 -38.65
CA ARG A 59 -27.74 -6.32 -38.10
C ARG A 59 -27.20 -7.58 -37.42
N LEU A 60 -26.26 -8.27 -38.08
CA LEU A 60 -25.67 -9.48 -37.55
C LEU A 60 -24.86 -9.22 -36.28
N GLU A 61 -24.10 -8.12 -36.25
CA GLU A 61 -23.38 -7.64 -35.05
C GLU A 61 -24.36 -7.29 -33.92
N ALA A 62 -25.48 -6.61 -34.22
CA ALA A 62 -26.50 -6.29 -33.23
C ALA A 62 -27.21 -7.55 -32.68
N GLU A 63 -27.51 -8.52 -33.54
CA GLU A 63 -28.06 -9.82 -33.12
C GLU A 63 -27.08 -10.59 -32.24
N GLN A 64 -25.80 -10.66 -32.61
CA GLN A 64 -24.74 -11.27 -31.80
C GLN A 64 -24.59 -10.58 -30.44
N GLN A 65 -24.58 -9.25 -30.41
CA GLN A 65 -24.46 -8.48 -29.17
C GLN A 65 -25.69 -8.68 -28.27
N MET A 66 -26.88 -8.79 -28.85
CA MET A 66 -28.11 -9.08 -28.12
C MET A 66 -28.08 -10.50 -27.52
N GLU A 67 -27.61 -11.49 -28.28
CA GLU A 67 -27.44 -12.86 -27.81
C GLU A 67 -26.39 -12.95 -26.69
N GLU A 68 -25.25 -12.26 -26.84
CA GLU A 68 -24.21 -12.16 -25.80
C GLU A 68 -24.76 -11.54 -24.51
N ASN A 69 -25.49 -10.42 -24.61
CA ASN A 69 -26.10 -9.77 -23.44
C ASN A 69 -27.15 -10.68 -22.76
N MET A 70 -27.92 -11.44 -23.54
CA MET A 70 -28.91 -12.38 -23.01
C MET A 70 -28.23 -13.54 -22.25
N LEU A 71 -27.09 -14.02 -22.75
CA LEU A 71 -26.27 -15.03 -22.10
C LEU A 71 -25.61 -14.50 -20.81
N LEU A 72 -24.96 -13.33 -20.88
CA LEU A 72 -24.27 -12.71 -19.75
C LEU A 72 -25.21 -12.37 -18.59
N GLY A 73 -26.40 -11.85 -18.88
CA GLY A 73 -27.40 -11.50 -17.87
C GLY A 73 -28.32 -12.66 -17.47
N ASN A 74 -28.03 -13.88 -17.92
CA ASN A 74 -28.80 -15.08 -17.62
C ASN A 74 -30.31 -14.89 -17.88
N GLY A 75 -30.65 -14.21 -18.99
CA GLY A 75 -32.00 -13.82 -19.39
C GLY A 75 -32.47 -12.40 -19.04
N VAL A 76 -31.66 -11.59 -18.34
CA VAL A 76 -31.88 -10.15 -18.14
C VAL A 76 -31.00 -9.39 -19.14
N VAL A 77 -31.59 -8.48 -19.91
CA VAL A 77 -30.86 -7.65 -20.88
C VAL A 77 -30.95 -6.20 -20.43
N PHE A 78 -29.86 -5.71 -19.85
CA PHE A 78 -29.71 -4.32 -19.45
C PHE A 78 -28.34 -3.83 -19.90
N SER A 79 -28.31 -2.78 -20.73
CA SER A 79 -27.10 -2.16 -21.26
C SER A 79 -27.40 -0.68 -21.50
N ARG A 80 -26.75 0.21 -20.75
CA ARG A 80 -26.95 1.66 -20.87
C ARG A 80 -25.65 2.44 -20.74
N LEU A 81 -25.63 3.62 -21.34
CA LEU A 81 -24.55 4.57 -21.20
C LEU A 81 -24.85 5.55 -20.06
N PHE A 82 -23.85 5.81 -19.22
CA PHE A 82 -23.93 6.76 -18.12
C PHE A 82 -22.72 7.67 -18.11
N GLU A 83 -22.94 8.91 -17.67
CA GLU A 83 -21.88 9.82 -17.25
C GLU A 83 -21.28 9.32 -15.93
N ALA A 84 -19.99 8.99 -15.91
CA ALA A 84 -19.31 8.54 -14.70
C ALA A 84 -18.98 9.72 -13.79
N LEU A 85 -19.43 9.65 -12.54
CA LEU A 85 -19.15 10.63 -11.51
C LEU A 85 -18.40 9.95 -10.35
N PRO A 86 -17.31 10.54 -9.83
CA PRO A 86 -16.65 9.99 -8.65
C PRO A 86 -17.47 10.27 -7.39
N TYR A 87 -17.52 9.31 -6.47
CA TYR A 87 -18.00 9.53 -5.10
C TYR A 87 -17.08 8.88 -4.08
N ASP A 88 -17.11 9.37 -2.83
CA ASP A 88 -16.32 8.81 -1.75
C ASP A 88 -17.01 7.54 -1.20
N GLY A 89 -16.58 6.39 -1.70
CA GLY A 89 -17.14 5.08 -1.38
C GLY A 89 -16.06 4.02 -1.20
N SER A 90 -16.34 3.02 -0.38
CA SER A 90 -15.44 1.88 -0.17
C SER A 90 -15.82 0.68 -1.04
N GLY A 91 -14.83 0.00 -1.62
CA GLY A 91 -15.05 -1.22 -2.40
C GLY A 91 -15.40 -0.93 -3.86
N ASP A 92 -16.26 -1.77 -4.43
CA ASP A 92 -16.65 -1.79 -5.86
C ASP A 92 -18.16 -1.61 -6.06
N LYS A 93 -18.85 -0.99 -5.11
CA LYS A 93 -20.30 -0.82 -5.19
C LYS A 93 -20.63 0.53 -5.82
N ILE A 94 -21.31 0.53 -6.96
CA ILE A 94 -21.68 1.73 -7.69
C ILE A 94 -23.09 2.20 -7.30
N LYS A 95 -23.39 3.48 -7.56
CA LYS A 95 -24.77 3.97 -7.48
C LYS A 95 -25.34 4.21 -8.86
N LEU A 96 -26.56 3.75 -9.06
CA LEU A 96 -27.27 3.86 -10.33
C LEU A 96 -28.55 4.72 -10.17
N PRO A 97 -29.14 5.21 -11.27
CA PRO A 97 -30.39 5.95 -11.20
C PRO A 97 -31.60 5.09 -10.81
N PRO A 98 -32.64 5.68 -10.19
CA PRO A 98 -33.90 4.99 -9.88
C PRO A 98 -34.58 4.36 -11.12
N SER A 99 -34.43 4.98 -12.30
CA SER A 99 -34.96 4.43 -13.56
C SER A 99 -34.41 3.04 -13.89
N CYS A 100 -33.16 2.76 -13.53
CA CYS A 100 -32.50 1.47 -13.77
C CYS A 100 -33.09 0.38 -12.89
N PHE A 101 -33.43 0.70 -11.63
CA PHE A 101 -34.09 -0.23 -10.72
C PHE A 101 -35.41 -0.72 -11.29
N LYS A 102 -36.23 0.19 -11.83
CA LYS A 102 -37.53 -0.15 -12.41
C LYS A 102 -37.36 -1.13 -13.59
N GLU A 103 -36.44 -0.83 -14.50
CA GLU A 103 -36.17 -1.69 -15.66
C GLU A 103 -35.65 -3.08 -15.26
N LEU A 104 -34.73 -3.15 -14.30
CA LEU A 104 -34.19 -4.42 -13.80
C LEU A 104 -35.25 -5.22 -13.01
N SER A 105 -36.11 -4.54 -12.26
CA SER A 105 -37.23 -5.13 -11.54
C SER A 105 -38.26 -5.73 -12.51
N ASP A 106 -38.60 -5.01 -13.58
CA ASP A 106 -39.55 -5.48 -14.60
C ASP A 106 -39.02 -6.74 -15.33
N GLN A 107 -37.70 -6.91 -15.41
CA GLN A 107 -37.04 -8.08 -15.99
C GLN A 107 -36.76 -9.22 -14.97
N GLY A 108 -37.20 -9.08 -13.72
CA GLY A 108 -37.03 -10.12 -12.69
C GLY A 108 -35.59 -10.29 -12.20
N ALA A 109 -34.74 -9.25 -12.29
CA ALA A 109 -33.35 -9.32 -11.81
C ALA A 109 -33.25 -9.51 -10.30
N LEU A 110 -34.22 -9.01 -9.53
CA LEU A 110 -34.27 -9.11 -8.06
C LEU A 110 -34.39 -10.56 -7.56
N ASP A 111 -35.07 -11.41 -8.33
CA ASP A 111 -35.29 -12.81 -7.95
C ASP A 111 -34.04 -13.68 -8.18
N LYS A 112 -33.04 -13.15 -8.89
CA LYS A 112 -31.79 -13.87 -9.24
C LYS A 112 -30.66 -13.66 -8.24
N GLY A 113 -30.92 -12.92 -7.15
CA GLY A 113 -29.93 -12.64 -6.10
C GLY A 113 -29.22 -11.30 -6.29
N PRO A 114 -27.96 -11.17 -5.84
CA PRO A 114 -27.23 -9.91 -5.94
C PRO A 114 -27.04 -9.48 -7.40
N MET A 115 -27.13 -8.17 -7.64
CA MET A 115 -26.98 -7.59 -8.99
C MET A 115 -25.54 -7.14 -9.22
N TYR A 116 -24.95 -7.63 -10.31
CA TYR A 116 -23.62 -7.23 -10.75
C TYR A 116 -23.69 -6.59 -12.14
N PHE A 117 -22.74 -5.71 -12.39
CA PHE A 117 -22.64 -4.98 -13.64
C PHE A 117 -21.22 -5.06 -14.19
N ARG A 118 -21.10 -5.24 -15.51
CA ARG A 118 -19.87 -5.05 -16.27
C ARG A 118 -19.81 -3.58 -16.69
N LEU A 119 -18.71 -2.93 -16.37
CA LEU A 119 -18.42 -1.55 -16.74
C LEU A 119 -17.31 -1.53 -17.79
N SER A 120 -17.52 -0.78 -18.87
CA SER A 120 -16.51 -0.52 -19.88
C SER A 120 -16.49 0.95 -20.25
N LYS A 121 -15.29 1.50 -20.42
CA LYS A 121 -15.11 2.87 -20.92
C LYS A 121 -15.55 2.96 -22.38
N VAL A 122 -16.33 3.99 -22.70
CA VAL A 122 -16.65 4.33 -24.10
C VAL A 122 -15.62 5.34 -24.58
N ASN A 123 -14.82 4.98 -25.58
CA ASN A 123 -13.92 5.92 -26.24
C ASN A 123 -14.72 6.79 -27.22
N GLU A 124 -14.61 8.11 -27.13
CA GLU A 124 -15.19 9.06 -28.10
C GLU A 124 -14.42 9.10 -29.43
N GLY A 125 -14.10 7.92 -29.98
CA GLY A 125 -13.67 7.76 -31.36
C GLY A 125 -14.79 7.05 -32.12
N GLY A 126 -15.38 7.72 -33.11
CA GLY A 126 -16.39 7.11 -34.00
C GLY A 126 -15.90 5.81 -34.66
N PRO A 127 -16.79 5.08 -35.35
CA PRO A 127 -16.50 3.75 -35.91
C PRO A 127 -15.38 3.88 -36.94
N SER A 128 -14.15 3.66 -36.50
CA SER A 128 -12.95 3.82 -37.30
C SER A 128 -12.66 2.48 -37.93
N THR A 129 -13.03 2.38 -39.20
CA THR A 129 -12.49 1.37 -40.12
C THR A 129 -10.98 1.55 -40.18
N SER A 130 -10.24 0.84 -39.34
CA SER A 130 -8.80 0.64 -39.50
C SER A 130 -8.43 -0.74 -38.98
N ASN A 131 -8.12 -1.63 -39.93
CA ASN A 131 -7.34 -2.82 -39.70
C ASN A 131 -6.00 -2.42 -39.07
N SER A 132 -5.91 -2.50 -37.75
CA SER A 132 -4.65 -2.55 -37.02
C SER A 132 -4.87 -3.43 -35.81
N SER A 133 -4.40 -4.66 -35.96
CA SER A 133 -4.20 -5.66 -34.94
C SER A 133 -3.19 -5.16 -33.90
N GLU A 134 -3.65 -4.29 -33.01
CA GLU A 134 -3.10 -4.07 -31.68
C GLU A 134 -4.31 -4.09 -30.73
N ASN A 135 -4.35 -5.07 -29.82
CA ASN A 135 -5.31 -5.12 -28.72
C ASN A 135 -5.15 -3.85 -27.87
N GLN A 136 -5.90 -2.79 -28.20
CA GLN A 136 -6.31 -1.86 -27.15
C GLN A 136 -7.36 -2.61 -26.34
N ASP A 137 -6.90 -3.37 -25.34
CA ASP A 137 -7.78 -4.04 -24.38
C ASP A 137 -8.75 -2.98 -23.83
N MET A 138 -10.02 -3.06 -24.27
CA MET A 138 -11.10 -2.35 -23.60
C MET A 138 -11.13 -2.88 -22.17
N LYS A 139 -10.50 -2.15 -21.25
CA LYS A 139 -10.49 -2.51 -19.83
C LYS A 139 -11.93 -2.56 -19.34
N THR A 140 -12.36 -3.75 -18.98
CA THR A 140 -13.65 -4.02 -18.34
C THR A 140 -13.41 -4.29 -16.88
N THR A 141 -14.22 -3.71 -16.01
CA THR A 141 -14.27 -4.09 -14.59
C THR A 141 -15.70 -4.46 -14.23
N HIS A 142 -15.86 -5.26 -13.17
CA HIS A 142 -17.16 -5.60 -12.64
C HIS A 142 -17.40 -4.88 -11.33
N SER A 143 -18.67 -4.65 -11.02
CA SER A 143 -19.07 -3.93 -9.81
C SER A 143 -20.44 -4.37 -9.35
N GLY A 144 -20.66 -4.35 -8.03
CA GLY A 144 -21.99 -4.49 -7.44
C GLY A 144 -22.74 -3.16 -7.43
N VAL A 145 -24.03 -3.18 -7.15
CA VAL A 145 -24.80 -1.95 -6.86
C VAL A 145 -24.97 -1.74 -5.35
N LEU A 146 -24.71 -0.51 -4.88
CA LEU A 146 -24.97 -0.10 -3.50
C LEU A 146 -26.43 0.31 -3.33
N GLU A 147 -26.86 1.28 -4.14
CA GLU A 147 -28.19 1.89 -4.08
C GLU A 147 -28.57 2.54 -5.42
N PHE A 148 -29.87 2.80 -5.60
CA PHE A 148 -30.43 3.41 -6.80
C PHE A 148 -30.84 4.87 -6.55
N THR A 149 -29.87 5.72 -6.19
CA THR A 149 -30.09 7.12 -5.78
C THR A 149 -29.39 8.14 -6.69
N ALA A 150 -28.63 7.68 -7.69
CA ALA A 150 -27.85 8.56 -8.56
C ALA A 150 -28.75 9.43 -9.46
N ARG A 151 -28.21 10.54 -9.97
CA ARG A 151 -28.94 11.39 -10.92
C ARG A 151 -29.17 10.64 -12.23
N GLU A 152 -30.33 10.85 -12.84
CA GLU A 152 -30.66 10.24 -14.14
C GLU A 152 -29.56 10.49 -15.18
N ASN A 153 -29.24 9.45 -15.97
CA ASN A 153 -28.12 9.39 -16.93
C ASN A 153 -26.70 9.50 -16.35
N SER A 154 -26.54 9.46 -15.03
CA SER A 154 -25.23 9.38 -14.38
C SER A 154 -25.07 8.14 -13.52
N ALA A 155 -23.84 7.67 -13.37
CA ALA A 155 -23.48 6.56 -12.48
C ALA A 155 -22.35 7.02 -11.56
N GLU A 156 -22.53 6.85 -10.25
CA GLU A 156 -21.53 7.23 -9.26
C GLU A 156 -20.60 6.04 -9.00
N LEU A 157 -19.30 6.23 -9.20
CA LEU A 157 -18.26 5.21 -9.08
C LEU A 157 -17.35 5.47 -7.87
N PRO A 158 -17.03 4.43 -7.08
CA PRO A 158 -16.07 4.57 -6.00
C PRO A 158 -14.63 4.66 -6.55
N PRO A 159 -13.64 5.14 -5.74
CA PRO A 159 -12.27 5.37 -6.21
C PRO A 159 -11.57 4.13 -6.78
N HIS A 160 -11.87 2.94 -6.25
CA HIS A 160 -11.34 1.68 -6.76
C HIS A 160 -11.77 1.40 -8.19
N VAL A 161 -13.07 1.49 -8.47
CA VAL A 161 -13.65 1.28 -9.81
C VAL A 161 -13.16 2.36 -10.77
N TRP A 162 -13.09 3.61 -10.30
CA TRP A 162 -12.57 4.72 -11.07
C TRP A 162 -11.13 4.48 -11.53
N THR A 163 -10.26 4.04 -10.62
CA THR A 163 -8.83 3.84 -10.92
C THR A 163 -8.62 2.69 -11.89
N ASN A 164 -9.39 1.61 -11.78
CA ASN A 164 -9.32 0.46 -12.69
C ASN A 164 -9.85 0.78 -14.10
N LEU A 165 -10.88 1.64 -14.21
CA LEU A 165 -11.45 2.06 -15.50
C LEU A 165 -10.65 3.18 -16.18
N PHE A 166 -10.11 4.12 -15.40
CA PHE A 166 -9.53 5.38 -15.89
C PHE A 166 -8.09 5.58 -15.40
N HIS A 167 -7.17 4.77 -15.91
CA HIS A 167 -5.75 4.87 -15.51
C HIS A 167 -5.06 6.17 -15.95
N ASP A 168 -5.50 6.82 -17.05
CA ASP A 168 -4.73 7.92 -17.70
C ASP A 168 -5.58 9.05 -18.31
N THR A 169 -6.87 9.20 -17.95
CA THR A 169 -7.76 10.10 -18.71
C THR A 169 -8.13 11.38 -17.96
N ASN A 170 -7.70 12.52 -18.51
CA ASN A 170 -8.00 13.88 -18.03
C ASN A 170 -9.34 14.42 -18.59
N ALA A 171 -10.33 13.55 -18.79
CA ALA A 171 -11.65 13.94 -19.28
C ALA A 171 -12.52 14.44 -18.11
N GLU A 172 -13.17 15.59 -18.25
CA GLU A 172 -13.98 16.19 -17.18
C GLU A 172 -15.15 15.29 -16.75
N VAL A 173 -15.74 14.50 -17.67
CA VAL A 173 -16.76 13.48 -17.36
C VAL A 173 -16.68 12.33 -18.38
N PRO A 174 -16.10 11.17 -18.06
CA PRO A 174 -16.04 10.05 -19.00
C PRO A 174 -17.40 9.32 -19.12
N LEU A 175 -17.75 8.90 -20.33
CA LEU A 175 -18.90 8.03 -20.59
C LEU A 175 -18.52 6.56 -20.36
N ILE A 176 -19.37 5.85 -19.62
CA ILE A 176 -19.23 4.41 -19.37
C ILE A 176 -20.47 3.66 -19.86
N GLU A 177 -20.23 2.45 -20.35
CA GLU A 177 -21.28 1.48 -20.61
C GLU A 177 -21.41 0.57 -19.39
N VAL A 178 -22.63 0.46 -18.87
CA VAL A 178 -22.99 -0.40 -17.74
C VAL A 178 -23.91 -1.50 -18.27
N ARG A 179 -23.46 -2.75 -18.19
CA ARG A 179 -24.23 -3.94 -18.60
C ARG A 179 -24.52 -4.83 -17.42
N TYR A 180 -25.73 -5.37 -17.32
CA TYR A 180 -26.03 -6.37 -16.29
C TYR A 180 -25.29 -7.68 -16.58
N ALA A 181 -24.67 -8.24 -15.55
CA ALA A 181 -23.89 -9.46 -15.63
C ALA A 181 -24.24 -10.40 -14.48
N SER A 182 -24.41 -11.68 -14.79
CA SER A 182 -24.55 -12.76 -13.80
C SER A 182 -23.18 -13.36 -13.55
N LEU A 183 -22.63 -13.18 -12.35
CA LEU A 183 -21.29 -13.68 -12.00
C LEU A 183 -21.38 -14.97 -11.17
N PRO A 184 -20.57 -16.00 -11.46
CA PRO A 184 -20.46 -17.17 -10.61
C PRO A 184 -19.73 -16.81 -9.31
N LYS A 185 -19.96 -17.58 -8.24
CA LYS A 185 -19.21 -17.47 -7.00
C LYS A 185 -17.74 -17.87 -7.23
N GLY A 186 -16.82 -17.04 -6.75
CA GLY A 186 -15.39 -17.31 -6.84
C GLY A 186 -15.00 -18.47 -5.94
N THR A 187 -14.01 -19.26 -6.37
CA THR A 187 -13.43 -20.33 -5.54
C THR A 187 -11.94 -20.13 -5.32
N TYR A 188 -11.27 -19.46 -6.26
CA TYR A 188 -9.83 -19.22 -6.21
C TYR A 188 -9.48 -17.87 -6.84
N ALA A 189 -8.53 -17.17 -6.23
CA ALA A 189 -7.95 -15.93 -6.76
C ALA A 189 -6.43 -15.93 -6.60
N LYS A 190 -5.70 -15.66 -7.68
CA LYS A 190 -4.26 -15.44 -7.67
C LYS A 190 -3.98 -13.94 -7.74
N LEU A 191 -3.31 -13.40 -6.73
CA LEU A 191 -2.99 -11.98 -6.62
C LEU A 191 -1.48 -11.77 -6.64
N LYS A 192 -1.03 -10.68 -7.27
CA LYS A 192 0.37 -10.28 -7.30
C LYS A 192 0.52 -8.85 -6.78
N PRO A 193 1.28 -8.63 -5.69
CA PRO A 193 1.66 -7.28 -5.26
C PRO A 193 2.46 -6.58 -6.36
N GLU A 194 2.13 -5.32 -6.66
CA GLU A 194 2.92 -4.51 -7.60
C GLU A 194 4.29 -4.11 -7.00
N ALA A 195 4.35 -4.02 -5.67
CA ALA A 195 5.55 -3.68 -4.92
C ALA A 195 5.91 -4.76 -3.89
N VAL A 196 7.21 -4.85 -3.62
CA VAL A 196 7.74 -5.68 -2.53
C VAL A 196 7.27 -5.16 -1.16
N GLY A 197 7.09 -6.09 -0.21
CA GLY A 197 6.76 -5.76 1.18
C GLY A 197 5.36 -6.15 1.65
N PHE A 198 4.39 -6.42 0.75
CA PHE A 198 3.06 -6.87 1.18
C PHE A 198 3.10 -8.24 1.89
N SER A 199 3.84 -9.21 1.34
CA SER A 199 4.00 -10.54 1.96
C SER A 199 4.77 -10.50 3.29
N ASP A 200 5.52 -9.42 3.53
CA ASP A 200 6.26 -9.19 4.76
C ASP A 200 5.39 -8.62 5.87
N LEU A 201 4.18 -8.16 5.54
CA LEU A 201 3.24 -7.67 6.53
C LEU A 201 2.76 -8.81 7.44
N PRO A 202 2.67 -8.54 8.75
CA PRO A 202 2.05 -9.48 9.65
C PRO A 202 0.57 -9.64 9.34
N ASN A 203 0.06 -10.87 9.45
CA ASN A 203 -1.34 -11.18 9.17
C ASN A 203 -1.84 -10.65 7.80
N HIS A 204 -0.98 -10.59 6.78
CA HIS A 204 -1.33 -10.13 5.41
C HIS A 204 -2.60 -10.81 4.87
N LYS A 205 -2.85 -12.08 5.25
CA LYS A 205 -4.09 -12.80 4.92
C LYS A 205 -5.35 -12.15 5.51
N ALA A 206 -5.33 -11.79 6.79
CA ALA A 206 -6.49 -11.17 7.45
C ALA A 206 -6.75 -9.76 6.90
N ILE A 207 -5.68 -8.98 6.69
CA ILE A 207 -5.78 -7.63 6.11
C ILE A 207 -6.40 -7.69 4.71
N LEU A 208 -5.97 -8.67 3.91
CA LEU A 208 -6.50 -8.92 2.58
C LEU A 208 -7.97 -9.34 2.66
N GLU A 209 -8.32 -10.26 3.54
CA GLU A 209 -9.70 -10.72 3.74
C GLU A 209 -10.63 -9.57 4.12
N THR A 210 -10.24 -8.73 5.07
CA THR A 210 -11.00 -7.54 5.48
C THR A 210 -11.17 -6.55 4.33
N THR A 211 -10.15 -6.40 3.49
CA THR A 211 -10.24 -5.57 2.29
C THR A 211 -11.22 -6.18 1.29
N LEU A 212 -11.07 -7.46 0.95
CA LEU A 212 -11.91 -8.18 -0.01
C LEU A 212 -13.39 -8.20 0.40
N ARG A 213 -13.71 -8.27 1.70
CA ARG A 213 -15.10 -8.17 2.19
C ARG A 213 -15.81 -6.86 1.82
N LYS A 214 -15.07 -5.80 1.51
CA LYS A 214 -15.65 -4.52 1.06
C LYS A 214 -16.09 -4.58 -0.42
N HIS A 215 -15.52 -5.51 -1.18
CA HIS A 215 -15.79 -5.71 -2.60
C HIS A 215 -16.83 -6.81 -2.81
N ALA A 216 -17.63 -6.69 -3.86
CA ALA A 216 -18.67 -7.63 -4.27
C ALA A 216 -18.17 -8.56 -5.39
N THR A 217 -17.24 -8.07 -6.18
CA THR A 217 -16.73 -8.70 -7.39
C THR A 217 -15.21 -8.54 -7.50
N LEU A 218 -14.59 -9.45 -8.24
CA LEU A 218 -13.20 -9.34 -8.69
C LEU A 218 -13.17 -9.66 -10.19
N SER A 219 -12.40 -8.89 -10.96
CA SER A 219 -12.12 -9.19 -12.36
C SER A 219 -10.61 -9.39 -12.57
N GLU A 220 -10.27 -10.26 -13.51
CA GLU A 220 -8.89 -10.48 -13.92
C GLU A 220 -8.29 -9.18 -14.48
N GLY A 221 -7.09 -8.82 -14.01
CA GLY A 221 -6.42 -7.57 -14.37
C GLY A 221 -6.75 -6.36 -13.49
N ASP A 222 -7.80 -6.41 -12.66
CA ASP A 222 -8.14 -5.35 -11.70
C ASP A 222 -7.02 -5.17 -10.66
N VAL A 223 -6.83 -3.93 -10.19
CA VAL A 223 -5.90 -3.61 -9.10
C VAL A 223 -6.68 -3.29 -7.83
N ILE A 224 -6.44 -4.08 -6.79
CA ILE A 224 -7.00 -3.93 -5.46
C ILE A 224 -6.01 -3.14 -4.62
N THR A 225 -6.52 -2.15 -3.90
CA THR A 225 -5.71 -1.38 -2.95
C THR A 225 -5.98 -1.86 -1.54
N VAL A 226 -4.92 -2.31 -0.86
CA VAL A 226 -4.95 -2.75 0.52
C VAL A 226 -4.23 -1.73 1.40
N TYR A 227 -4.82 -1.40 2.54
CA TYR A 227 -4.28 -0.43 3.49
C TYR A 227 -3.79 -1.14 4.75
N TYR A 228 -2.59 -0.77 5.21
CA TYR A 228 -2.04 -1.19 6.50
C TYR A 228 -1.53 0.02 7.26
N GLY A 229 -2.36 0.53 8.18
CA GLY A 229 -2.10 1.82 8.81
C GLY A 229 -2.12 2.95 7.79
N GLU A 230 -0.99 3.64 7.62
CA GLU A 230 -0.82 4.72 6.64
C GLU A 230 -0.28 4.22 5.28
N LEU A 231 0.08 2.94 5.19
CA LEU A 231 0.67 2.39 3.97
C LEU A 231 -0.37 1.83 3.02
N GLN A 232 -0.13 2.04 1.74
CA GLN A 232 -0.96 1.57 0.64
C GLN A 232 -0.20 0.57 -0.22
N TYR A 233 -0.76 -0.63 -0.36
CA TYR A 233 -0.25 -1.71 -1.20
C TYR A 233 -1.23 -1.97 -2.35
N LYS A 234 -0.71 -2.06 -3.57
CA LYS A 234 -1.50 -2.39 -4.77
C LYS A 234 -1.28 -3.85 -5.12
N LEU A 235 -2.35 -4.60 -5.26
CA LEU A 235 -2.34 -6.00 -5.65
C LEU A 235 -3.15 -6.18 -6.93
N ARG A 236 -2.50 -6.69 -7.98
CA ARG A 236 -3.13 -7.01 -9.25
C ARG A 236 -3.72 -8.40 -9.20
N VAL A 237 -4.94 -8.55 -9.70
CA VAL A 237 -5.58 -9.85 -9.91
C VAL A 237 -5.01 -10.49 -11.17
N LEU A 238 -4.41 -11.67 -11.05
CA LEU A 238 -3.81 -12.38 -12.18
C LEU A 238 -4.70 -13.49 -12.73
N GLU A 239 -5.35 -14.26 -11.85
CA GLU A 239 -6.16 -15.40 -12.26
C GLU A 239 -7.35 -15.55 -11.29
N LEU A 240 -8.52 -15.89 -11.83
CA LEU A 240 -9.73 -16.16 -11.07
C LEU A 240 -10.36 -17.47 -11.55
N LYS A 241 -11.01 -18.20 -10.61
CA LYS A 241 -11.82 -19.39 -10.93
C LYS A 241 -13.21 -19.27 -10.32
N PRO A 242 -14.27 -19.71 -11.03
CA PRO A 242 -14.24 -20.48 -12.29
C PRO A 242 -14.21 -19.64 -13.59
N SER A 243 -14.27 -18.32 -13.50
CA SER A 243 -14.31 -17.42 -14.66
C SER A 243 -13.38 -16.23 -14.44
N ALA A 244 -13.08 -15.47 -15.50
CA ALA A 244 -12.25 -14.25 -15.46
C ALA A 244 -12.88 -13.11 -14.64
N SER A 245 -14.13 -13.25 -14.21
CA SER A 245 -14.78 -12.35 -13.26
C SER A 245 -15.72 -13.15 -12.37
N VAL A 246 -15.64 -12.92 -11.07
CA VAL A 246 -16.34 -13.72 -10.06
C VAL A 246 -16.96 -12.82 -8.99
N SER A 247 -18.03 -13.31 -8.37
CA SER A 247 -18.55 -12.70 -7.15
C SER A 247 -17.84 -13.24 -5.92
N ILE A 248 -17.50 -12.34 -5.01
CA ILE A 248 -16.86 -12.64 -3.73
C ILE A 248 -17.75 -12.29 -2.53
N LEU A 249 -19.03 -11.97 -2.77
CA LEU A 249 -19.99 -11.73 -1.71
C LEU A 249 -20.26 -13.01 -0.92
N GLU A 250 -20.05 -12.97 0.39
CA GLU A 250 -20.35 -14.07 1.33
C GLU A 250 -19.84 -15.43 0.82
N THR A 251 -18.61 -15.44 0.29
CA THR A 251 -18.01 -16.62 -0.32
C THR A 251 -16.60 -16.81 0.21
N ASP A 252 -16.28 -18.04 0.59
CA ASP A 252 -14.93 -18.44 0.98
C ASP A 252 -14.10 -18.70 -0.27
N ILE A 253 -13.08 -17.88 -0.50
CA ILE A 253 -12.21 -17.93 -1.68
C ILE A 253 -10.80 -18.26 -1.23
N GLU A 254 -10.19 -19.24 -1.89
CA GLU A 254 -8.77 -19.52 -1.69
C GLU A 254 -7.94 -18.44 -2.41
N VAL A 255 -7.08 -17.75 -1.66
CA VAL A 255 -6.23 -16.69 -2.21
C VAL A 255 -4.78 -17.12 -2.19
N ASP A 256 -4.15 -17.13 -3.36
CA ASP A 256 -2.72 -17.33 -3.53
C ASP A 256 -2.03 -16.00 -3.86
N ILE A 257 -0.92 -15.72 -3.19
CA ILE A 257 -0.15 -14.49 -3.35
C ILE A 257 1.17 -14.85 -4.01
N GLU A 258 1.33 -14.43 -5.27
CA GLU A 258 2.58 -14.61 -6.00
C GLU A 258 3.64 -13.61 -5.53
N GLY A 259 4.90 -14.05 -5.46
CA GLY A 259 6.02 -13.17 -5.15
C GLY A 259 6.15 -12.03 -6.17
N SER A 260 6.58 -10.86 -5.70
CA SER A 260 6.90 -9.75 -6.59
C SER A 260 8.23 -10.02 -7.30
N ASP A 261 8.25 -9.95 -8.64
CA ASP A 261 9.49 -10.07 -9.44
C ASP A 261 10.24 -8.75 -9.57
N SER A 262 9.62 -7.62 -9.18
CA SER A 262 10.21 -6.29 -9.27
C SER A 262 11.31 -6.11 -8.22
N VAL A 263 12.54 -6.09 -8.72
CA VAL A 263 13.72 -5.57 -8.01
C VAL A 263 13.44 -4.11 -7.73
N LEU A 264 13.32 -3.75 -6.44
CA LEU A 264 13.46 -2.40 -5.87
C LEU A 264 13.26 -1.27 -6.90
N ASP A 265 12.00 -0.96 -7.24
CA ASP A 265 11.71 0.32 -7.87
C ASP A 265 11.94 1.40 -6.81
N GLU A 266 13.17 1.93 -6.77
CA GLU A 266 13.65 2.94 -5.82
C GLU A 266 12.88 4.28 -5.91
N GLU A 267 11.93 4.40 -6.84
CA GLU A 267 11.18 5.63 -7.12
C GLU A 267 9.84 5.74 -6.36
N ASN A 268 9.30 4.64 -5.81
CA ASN A 268 8.11 4.72 -4.97
C ASN A 268 8.52 4.83 -3.49
N GLU A 269 7.98 5.83 -2.81
CA GLU A 269 8.11 6.12 -1.36
C GLU A 269 7.53 5.02 -0.45
N GLN A 270 7.49 3.77 -0.91
CA GLN A 270 6.99 2.65 -0.14
C GLN A 270 8.09 2.16 0.80
N HIS A 271 7.77 2.19 2.08
CA HIS A 271 8.60 1.66 3.14
C HIS A 271 8.74 0.14 2.99
N VAL A 272 9.82 -0.32 2.36
CA VAL A 272 10.16 -1.74 2.25
C VAL A 272 10.98 -2.17 3.47
N LEU A 273 10.61 -3.28 4.10
CA LEU A 273 11.38 -3.89 5.19
C LEU A 273 12.49 -4.77 4.62
N ILE A 274 13.73 -4.30 4.72
CA ILE A 274 14.88 -5.08 4.26
C ILE A 274 15.21 -6.17 5.30
N PRO A 275 15.19 -7.47 4.94
CA PRO A 275 15.50 -8.53 5.88
C PRO A 275 16.98 -8.51 6.29
N LEU A 276 17.23 -8.47 7.60
CA LEU A 276 18.55 -8.60 8.20
C LEU A 276 18.73 -9.98 8.82
N VAL A 277 19.82 -10.63 8.45
CA VAL A 277 20.25 -11.90 9.07
C VAL A 277 21.15 -11.58 10.26
N LEU A 278 20.87 -12.21 11.40
CA LEU A 278 21.69 -12.05 12.62
C LEU A 278 23.17 -12.34 12.31
N GLY A 279 24.05 -11.41 12.68
CA GLY A 279 25.49 -11.48 12.47
C GLY A 279 25.99 -11.03 11.09
N LYS A 280 25.11 -10.67 10.14
CA LYS A 280 25.50 -10.06 8.88
C LYS A 280 25.25 -8.55 8.90
N ALA A 281 26.19 -7.79 8.36
CA ALA A 281 26.05 -6.36 8.17
C ALA A 281 25.47 -6.07 6.78
N GLU A 282 24.52 -5.14 6.72
CA GLU A 282 23.90 -4.65 5.50
C GLU A 282 24.24 -3.17 5.32
N SER A 283 24.58 -2.75 4.11
CA SER A 283 24.87 -1.34 3.81
C SER A 283 23.62 -0.61 3.33
N GLY A 284 23.49 0.65 3.76
CA GLY A 284 22.34 1.49 3.46
C GLY A 284 22.73 2.95 3.27
N ILE A 285 21.83 3.70 2.64
CA ILE A 285 21.93 5.14 2.47
C ILE A 285 20.58 5.70 2.92
N VAL A 286 20.60 6.77 3.72
CA VAL A 286 19.41 7.51 4.13
C VAL A 286 19.65 9.00 3.98
N GLU A 287 18.65 9.69 3.42
CA GLU A 287 18.65 11.15 3.24
C GLU A 287 18.01 11.83 4.46
N GLU A 288 18.29 13.12 4.63
CA GLU A 288 17.71 13.94 5.70
C GLU A 288 16.18 13.92 5.63
N GLY A 289 15.53 13.63 6.76
CA GLY A 289 14.07 13.55 6.85
C GLY A 289 13.46 12.22 6.40
N LYS A 290 14.25 11.29 5.85
CA LYS A 290 13.75 9.99 5.35
C LYS A 290 14.06 8.85 6.30
N PHE A 291 13.28 7.78 6.17
CA PHE A 291 13.50 6.51 6.88
C PHE A 291 13.90 5.39 5.91
N LYS A 292 14.80 4.51 6.37
CA LYS A 292 15.06 3.21 5.76
C LYS A 292 14.79 2.12 6.77
N TYR A 293 13.98 1.13 6.41
CA TYR A 293 13.50 0.13 7.35
C TYR A 293 14.10 -1.24 7.12
N TYR A 294 14.35 -1.94 8.22
CA TYR A 294 14.90 -3.29 8.24
C TYR A 294 14.06 -4.17 9.17
N LYS A 295 14.11 -5.48 8.96
CA LYS A 295 13.46 -6.45 9.86
C LYS A 295 14.40 -7.58 10.22
N PHE A 296 14.29 -8.10 11.44
CA PHE A 296 14.99 -9.30 11.87
C PHE A 296 14.07 -10.13 12.77
N SER A 297 14.32 -11.43 12.84
CA SER A 297 13.54 -12.35 13.68
C SER A 297 14.40 -12.89 14.81
N ILE A 298 13.84 -12.94 16.01
CA ILE A 298 14.47 -13.57 17.17
C ILE A 298 13.75 -14.88 17.44
N GLU A 299 14.51 -15.97 17.38
CA GLU A 299 14.03 -17.32 17.74
C GLU A 299 13.81 -17.45 19.25
N GLU A 300 12.92 -18.37 19.63
CA GLU A 300 12.56 -18.64 21.03
C GLU A 300 13.78 -19.02 21.88
N ALA A 301 14.67 -19.86 21.34
CA ALA A 301 15.91 -20.26 22.03
C ALA A 301 16.88 -19.09 22.31
N VAL A 302 16.85 -18.02 21.48
CA VAL A 302 17.65 -16.81 21.71
C VAL A 302 16.94 -15.92 22.72
N SER A 303 15.62 -15.76 22.59
CA SER A 303 14.81 -14.99 23.53
C SER A 303 14.96 -15.52 24.97
N GLU A 304 14.87 -16.83 25.18
CA GLU A 304 15.02 -17.46 26.49
C GLU A 304 16.38 -17.16 27.14
N LYS A 305 17.46 -17.18 26.34
CA LYS A 305 18.83 -16.87 26.81
C LYS A 305 19.00 -15.39 27.16
N VAL A 306 18.30 -14.50 26.49
CA VAL A 306 18.29 -13.07 26.82
C VAL A 306 17.46 -12.82 28.08
N SER A 307 16.28 -13.46 28.19
CA SER A 307 15.44 -13.41 29.40
C SER A 307 16.14 -14.01 30.62
N SER A 308 16.99 -15.02 30.44
CA SER A 308 17.82 -15.59 31.52
C SER A 308 19.08 -14.77 31.83
N GLY A 309 19.32 -13.66 31.13
CA GLY A 309 20.47 -12.78 31.36
C GLY A 309 21.82 -13.37 30.92
N LEU A 310 21.83 -14.32 29.98
CA LEU A 310 23.05 -14.90 29.43
C LEU A 310 23.52 -14.17 28.17
N MET A 311 22.61 -13.57 27.41
CA MET A 311 22.92 -12.90 26.14
C MET A 311 22.24 -11.52 26.06
N ASN A 312 22.83 -10.61 25.29
CA ASN A 312 22.23 -9.34 24.88
C ASN A 312 22.15 -9.28 23.35
N ILE A 313 21.16 -8.54 22.84
CA ILE A 313 21.03 -8.27 21.42
C ILE A 313 21.50 -6.85 21.16
N GLU A 314 22.53 -6.71 20.34
CA GLU A 314 23.10 -5.42 19.96
C GLU A 314 22.73 -5.09 18.52
N VAL A 315 22.00 -4.00 18.35
CA VAL A 315 21.75 -3.39 17.05
C VAL A 315 22.79 -2.29 16.85
N LYS A 316 23.72 -2.51 15.91
CA LYS A 316 24.85 -1.62 15.66
C LYS A 316 24.66 -0.91 14.32
N ILE A 317 24.90 0.40 14.31
CA ILE A 317 25.05 1.17 13.08
C ILE A 317 26.41 1.84 13.02
N GLU A 318 27.11 1.61 11.93
CA GLU A 318 28.36 2.29 11.60
C GLU A 318 28.12 3.21 10.42
N ALA A 319 27.92 4.50 10.70
CA ALA A 319 27.87 5.53 9.66
C ALA A 319 29.29 5.82 9.14
N ASP A 320 29.47 5.81 7.82
CA ASP A 320 30.66 6.33 7.15
C ASP A 320 30.77 7.83 7.48
N THR A 321 32.00 8.29 7.72
CA THR A 321 32.34 9.61 8.28
C THR A 321 32.05 10.80 7.34
N SER A 322 30.85 10.89 6.76
CA SER A 322 30.29 12.13 6.21
C SER A 322 29.59 12.92 7.34
N ASP A 323 29.40 14.22 7.12
CA ASP A 323 28.82 15.21 8.05
C ASP A 323 27.33 14.95 8.42
N GLY A 324 26.87 13.72 8.19
CA GLY A 324 25.50 13.28 8.37
C GLY A 324 25.27 12.53 9.69
N ASP A 325 24.05 12.64 10.20
CA ASP A 325 23.65 12.05 11.48
C ASP A 325 22.44 11.12 11.28
N THR A 326 22.41 10.00 12.00
CA THR A 326 21.37 8.97 11.87
C THR A 326 20.91 8.46 13.22
N ASN A 327 19.60 8.26 13.35
CA ASN A 327 18.98 7.71 14.56
C ASN A 327 18.37 6.34 14.29
N ILE A 328 18.40 5.48 15.30
CA ILE A 328 17.81 4.14 15.24
C ILE A 328 16.57 4.10 16.10
N TYR A 329 15.50 3.60 15.53
CA TYR A 329 14.26 3.29 16.21
C TYR A 329 13.95 1.81 16.02
N VAL A 330 13.67 1.09 17.10
CA VAL A 330 13.35 -0.34 17.04
C VAL A 330 11.96 -0.55 17.63
N SER A 331 11.17 -1.37 16.98
CA SER A 331 9.87 -1.79 17.48
C SER A 331 9.65 -3.26 17.24
N ARG A 332 8.85 -3.86 18.10
CA ARG A 332 8.29 -5.18 17.87
C ARG A 332 6.99 -5.11 17.08
N HIS A 333 6.69 -6.18 16.35
CA HIS A 333 5.35 -6.44 15.84
C HIS A 333 4.29 -6.19 16.95
N PRO A 334 3.21 -5.42 16.69
CA PRO A 334 2.62 -5.05 15.39
C PRO A 334 3.08 -3.74 14.77
N LEU A 335 3.97 -3.02 15.43
CA LEU A 335 4.53 -1.80 14.87
C LEU A 335 5.63 -2.16 13.86
N VAL A 336 5.24 -2.21 12.59
CA VAL A 336 6.12 -2.63 11.49
C VAL A 336 7.10 -1.54 11.07
N PHE A 337 6.68 -0.28 11.17
CA PHE A 337 7.46 0.89 10.75
C PHE A 337 7.66 1.81 11.95
N PRO A 338 8.73 1.62 12.74
CA PRO A 338 9.04 2.50 13.86
C PRO A 338 9.40 3.90 13.36
N THR A 339 8.70 4.91 13.84
CA THR A 339 8.94 6.32 13.53
C THR A 339 9.63 7.00 14.72
N GLN A 340 9.92 8.30 14.61
CA GLN A 340 10.49 9.05 15.74
C GLN A 340 9.56 9.13 16.96
N HIS A 341 8.27 8.93 16.74
CA HIS A 341 7.21 9.11 17.73
C HIS A 341 6.55 7.79 18.14
N ARG A 342 6.67 6.75 17.31
CA ARG A 342 6.21 5.39 17.58
C ARG A 342 7.38 4.43 17.45
N HIS A 343 7.94 4.03 18.59
CA HIS A 343 8.98 3.01 18.70
C HIS A 343 9.01 2.47 20.13
N GLU A 344 9.62 1.30 20.34
CA GLU A 344 9.81 0.71 21.67
C GLU A 344 11.21 1.02 22.23
N TRP A 345 12.22 1.04 21.36
CA TRP A 345 13.60 1.35 21.73
C TRP A 345 14.23 2.35 20.76
N SER A 346 15.18 3.16 21.24
CA SER A 346 15.92 4.10 20.37
C SER A 346 17.35 4.29 20.81
N SER A 347 18.26 4.56 19.86
CA SER A 347 19.70 4.75 20.12
C SER A 347 20.07 6.05 20.85
N HIS A 348 19.08 6.83 21.32
CA HIS A 348 19.31 8.10 21.99
C HIS A 348 19.77 7.98 23.45
N GLU A 349 19.78 6.78 24.02
CA GLU A 349 20.45 6.53 25.28
C GLU A 349 21.97 6.64 25.09
N MET A 350 22.52 7.83 25.33
CA MET A 350 23.96 8.15 25.49
C MET A 350 24.81 8.45 24.24
N GLY A 351 24.22 8.76 23.09
CA GLY A 351 25.00 9.13 21.90
C GLY A 351 25.83 7.98 21.31
N SER A 352 25.55 6.74 21.72
CA SER A 352 26.17 5.55 21.13
C SER A 352 25.43 5.16 19.86
N LYS A 353 26.16 4.94 18.76
CA LYS A 353 25.63 4.34 17.51
C LYS A 353 25.26 2.85 17.66
N ILE A 354 25.06 2.39 18.90
CA ILE A 354 24.80 1.01 19.30
C ILE A 354 23.61 1.04 20.25
N LEU A 355 22.56 0.31 19.90
CA LEU A 355 21.42 0.05 20.77
C LEU A 355 21.57 -1.36 21.36
N ILE A 356 21.54 -1.47 22.69
CA ILE A 356 21.68 -2.75 23.39
C ILE A 356 20.34 -3.08 24.06
N LEU A 357 19.68 -4.14 23.59
CA LEU A 357 18.46 -4.66 24.19
C LEU A 357 18.83 -5.62 25.34
N LYS A 358 18.32 -5.38 26.55
CA LYS A 358 18.77 -6.04 27.81
C LYS A 358 17.64 -6.82 28.48
N GLN A 359 18.01 -7.66 29.45
CA GLN A 359 17.08 -8.47 30.27
C GLN A 359 15.97 -7.65 31.00
N LYS A 360 16.20 -6.36 31.28
CA LYS A 360 15.21 -5.51 31.99
C LYS A 360 14.05 -5.06 31.10
N ASP A 361 14.13 -5.29 29.79
CA ASP A 361 13.07 -4.96 28.85
C ASP A 361 12.00 -6.05 28.90
N GLN A 362 10.96 -5.85 29.73
CA GLN A 362 9.85 -6.80 29.92
C GLN A 362 9.10 -7.17 28.62
N SER A 363 9.33 -6.45 27.51
CA SER A 363 8.72 -6.65 26.20
C SER A 363 9.52 -7.55 25.24
N LEU A 364 10.74 -7.97 25.61
CA LEU A 364 11.62 -8.74 24.73
C LEU A 364 11.26 -10.23 24.75
N VAL A 365 10.56 -10.66 23.70
CA VAL A 365 10.08 -12.04 23.51
C VAL A 365 10.38 -12.48 22.07
N ALA A 366 10.34 -13.77 21.77
CA ALA A 366 10.45 -14.28 20.41
C ALA A 366 9.49 -13.58 19.42
N GLY A 367 9.96 -13.34 18.20
CA GLY A 367 9.15 -12.72 17.15
C GLY A 367 9.94 -11.83 16.19
N THR A 368 9.22 -11.11 15.35
CA THR A 368 9.77 -10.19 14.35
C THR A 368 9.90 -8.78 14.92
N TYR A 369 11.07 -8.21 14.72
CA TYR A 369 11.45 -6.86 15.13
C TYR A 369 11.75 -6.04 13.88
N SER A 370 11.35 -4.78 13.91
CA SER A 370 11.60 -3.81 12.86
C SER A 370 12.55 -2.72 13.35
N ILE A 371 13.44 -2.27 12.47
CA ILE A 371 14.38 -1.20 12.73
C ILE A 371 14.14 -0.10 11.70
N GLY A 372 13.91 1.13 12.16
CA GLY A 372 13.84 2.34 11.36
C GLY A 372 15.13 3.12 11.53
N VAL A 373 15.88 3.28 10.45
CA VAL A 373 17.05 4.15 10.39
C VAL A 373 16.61 5.49 9.81
N PHE A 374 16.69 6.53 10.62
CA PHE A 374 16.26 7.89 10.25
C PHE A 374 17.46 8.77 9.94
N GLY A 375 17.45 9.45 8.79
CA GLY A 375 18.44 10.48 8.44
C GLY A 375 18.12 11.80 9.13
N PHE A 376 18.89 12.15 10.16
CA PHE A 376 18.65 13.36 10.96
C PHE A 376 19.23 14.63 10.33
N LYS A 377 20.42 14.52 9.73
CA LYS A 377 21.07 15.64 9.05
C LYS A 377 21.88 15.10 7.88
N GLY A 378 21.78 15.71 6.71
CA GLY A 378 22.53 15.32 5.52
C GLY A 378 22.22 13.91 5.01
N VAL A 379 22.97 13.48 4.00
CA VAL A 379 22.91 12.11 3.47
C VAL A 379 23.97 11.27 4.17
N THR A 380 23.54 10.16 4.78
CA THR A 380 24.41 9.28 5.56
C THR A 380 24.45 7.90 4.93
N LYS A 381 25.65 7.43 4.60
CA LYS A 381 25.90 6.03 4.28
C LYS A 381 26.22 5.29 5.57
N PHE A 382 25.61 4.13 5.77
CA PHE A 382 25.76 3.38 7.02
C PHE A 382 25.77 1.88 6.78
N ASN A 383 26.39 1.14 7.70
CA ASN A 383 26.29 -0.30 7.81
C ASN A 383 25.50 -0.65 9.07
N ILE A 384 24.43 -1.43 8.93
CA ILE A 384 23.61 -1.91 10.04
C ILE A 384 23.84 -3.41 10.27
N SER A 385 24.03 -3.82 11.52
CA SER A 385 24.08 -5.23 11.89
C SER A 385 23.34 -5.49 13.20
N VAL A 386 22.82 -6.71 13.33
CA VAL A 386 22.22 -7.19 14.58
C VAL A 386 23.02 -8.38 15.06
N GLU A 387 23.63 -8.28 16.23
CA GLU A 387 24.48 -9.32 16.82
C GLU A 387 23.89 -9.80 18.15
N VAL A 388 23.99 -11.10 18.40
CA VAL A 388 23.69 -11.70 19.71
C VAL A 388 25.01 -11.91 20.44
N LYS A 389 25.25 -11.19 21.53
CA LYS A 389 26.49 -11.30 22.31
C LYS A 389 26.25 -11.97 23.65
N ASP A 390 27.11 -12.92 23.98
CA ASP A 390 27.16 -13.54 25.30
C ASP A 390 27.77 -12.56 26.32
N ILE A 391 27.05 -12.33 27.42
CA ILE A 391 27.46 -11.40 28.46
C ILE A 391 28.77 -11.88 29.14
N ASN A 392 29.02 -13.20 29.17
CA ASN A 392 30.19 -13.77 29.81
C ASN A 392 31.49 -13.58 29.01
N ASN A 393 31.41 -13.39 27.69
CA ASN A 393 32.60 -13.15 26.85
C ASN A 393 33.10 -11.69 26.92
N ASN A 394 32.29 -10.76 27.44
CA ASN A 394 32.64 -9.33 27.43
C ASN A 394 33.48 -8.86 28.62
N ARG A 395 33.90 -9.76 29.52
CA ARG A 395 35.00 -9.49 30.46
C ARG A 395 36.39 -9.54 29.79
N GLN A 396 36.50 -9.92 28.52
CA GLN A 396 37.79 -10.15 27.87
C GLN A 396 38.14 -9.26 26.68
N LYS A 397 37.31 -8.29 26.24
CA LYS A 397 37.65 -7.44 25.08
C LYS A 397 37.25 -5.97 25.21
N VAL A 398 37.74 -5.28 26.24
CA VAL A 398 38.10 -3.86 26.15
C VAL A 398 39.40 -3.65 26.93
N GLY A 399 40.53 -3.60 26.22
CA GLY A 399 41.81 -3.15 26.76
C GLY A 399 42.86 -4.22 27.08
N GLU A 400 43.23 -5.10 26.13
CA GLU A 400 44.54 -5.77 26.20
C GLU A 400 45.61 -4.93 25.49
N HIS A 401 46.21 -4.04 26.25
CA HIS A 401 47.66 -4.04 26.42
C HIS A 401 47.94 -3.73 27.89
N LEU A 402 47.98 -4.79 28.70
CA LEU A 402 49.04 -5.11 29.67
C LEU A 402 48.60 -6.37 30.44
N ASN A 403 48.99 -7.53 29.91
CA ASN A 403 49.02 -8.77 30.68
C ASN A 403 50.19 -8.72 31.66
N ALA A 404 49.87 -8.57 32.93
CA ALA A 404 50.56 -9.29 33.99
C ALA A 404 49.49 -9.78 34.97
N SER A 405 49.23 -11.08 34.89
CA SER A 405 48.39 -11.83 35.81
C SER A 405 48.56 -11.36 37.24
N SER A 406 47.49 -10.91 37.87
CA SER A 406 47.39 -10.95 39.32
C SER A 406 46.02 -11.50 39.67
N GLN A 407 46.03 -12.54 40.48
CA GLN A 407 44.91 -13.01 41.27
C GLN A 407 44.15 -11.82 41.85
N VAL A 408 42.84 -11.98 42.08
CA VAL A 408 42.04 -11.03 42.87
C VAL A 408 42.80 -10.80 44.18
N ASP A 409 43.52 -9.69 44.25
CA ASP A 409 44.26 -9.26 45.43
C ASP A 409 43.18 -8.92 46.45
N SER A 410 43.22 -9.56 47.63
CA SER A 410 42.26 -9.32 48.71
C SER A 410 42.28 -7.87 49.23
N ASP A 411 43.21 -7.06 48.73
CA ASP A 411 43.51 -5.72 49.19
C ASP A 411 43.24 -4.67 48.09
N SER A 412 42.02 -4.60 47.56
CA SER A 412 41.60 -3.47 46.71
C SER A 412 40.85 -2.42 47.54
N VAL A 413 41.20 -1.14 47.36
CA VAL A 413 40.65 0.01 48.08
C VAL A 413 39.99 0.96 47.09
N GLU A 414 38.82 1.48 47.45
CA GLU A 414 38.08 2.44 46.63
C GLU A 414 38.78 3.82 46.64
N CYS A 415 39.06 4.35 45.46
CA CYS A 415 39.58 5.70 45.29
C CYS A 415 38.54 6.75 45.68
N ARG A 416 38.92 7.67 46.58
CA ARG A 416 38.02 8.73 47.08
C ARG A 416 37.52 9.70 46.01
N ASN A 417 38.21 9.80 44.87
CA ASN A 417 37.85 10.70 43.79
C ASN A 417 37.03 10.00 42.69
N CYS A 418 37.56 8.95 42.05
CA CYS A 418 36.87 8.30 40.92
C CYS A 418 36.01 7.08 41.29
N ARG A 419 35.97 6.70 42.57
CA ARG A 419 35.23 5.53 43.09
C ARG A 419 35.57 4.19 42.41
N HIS A 420 36.70 4.12 41.71
CA HIS A 420 37.22 2.84 41.21
C HIS A 420 37.98 2.11 42.31
N TYR A 421 37.89 0.78 42.30
CA TYR A 421 38.66 -0.10 43.17
C TYR A 421 40.06 -0.33 42.60
N ILE A 422 41.07 -0.07 43.42
CA ILE A 422 42.48 -0.05 43.01
C ILE A 422 43.26 -0.80 44.05
N SER A 423 44.32 -1.51 43.66
CA SER A 423 45.19 -2.19 44.62
C SER A 423 45.66 -1.22 45.71
N SER A 424 45.60 -1.66 46.97
CA SER A 424 46.07 -0.95 48.16
C SER A 424 47.51 -0.45 48.04
N ARG A 425 48.33 -1.13 47.21
CA ARG A 425 49.74 -0.78 46.97
C ARG A 425 49.91 0.45 46.07
N THR A 426 48.95 0.71 45.18
CA THR A 426 49.03 1.79 44.18
C THR A 426 48.01 2.90 44.41
N ILE A 427 47.10 2.74 45.38
CA ILE A 427 46.03 3.70 45.68
C ILE A 427 46.56 5.12 45.93
N VAL A 428 47.65 5.29 46.67
CA VAL A 428 48.20 6.62 46.99
C VAL A 428 48.68 7.35 45.72
N ILE A 429 49.34 6.63 44.81
CA ILE A 429 49.84 7.18 43.55
C ILE A 429 48.67 7.48 42.60
N HIS A 430 47.71 6.56 42.53
CA HIS A 430 46.51 6.75 41.74
C HIS A 430 45.68 7.92 42.24
N GLU A 431 45.38 8.02 43.53
CA GLU A 431 44.58 9.12 44.10
C GLU A 431 45.23 10.47 43.81
N ALA A 432 46.54 10.59 44.02
CA ALA A 432 47.28 11.80 43.70
C ALA A 432 47.20 12.15 42.21
N TYR A 433 47.28 11.17 41.30
CA TYR A 433 47.12 11.40 39.85
C TYR A 433 45.68 11.74 39.47
N CYS A 434 44.72 11.01 40.02
CA CYS A 434 43.29 11.11 39.75
C CYS A 434 42.73 12.46 40.21
N ILE A 435 43.06 12.93 41.41
CA ILE A 435 42.65 14.26 41.92
C ILE A 435 43.24 15.39 41.05
N ARG A 436 44.43 15.18 40.49
CA ARG A 436 45.10 16.18 39.65
C ARG A 436 44.49 16.30 38.25
N HIS A 437 44.08 15.18 37.64
CA HIS A 437 43.67 15.16 36.22
C HIS A 437 42.18 14.94 36.00
N ASN A 438 41.47 14.40 37.00
CA ASN A 438 40.07 14.06 36.89
C ASN A 438 39.23 14.87 37.89
N LEU A 439 38.03 15.23 37.47
CA LEU A 439 36.98 15.80 38.31
C LEU A 439 35.75 14.90 38.26
N VAL A 440 34.98 14.91 39.33
CA VAL A 440 33.66 14.30 39.36
C VAL A 440 32.65 15.39 39.05
N CYS A 441 31.72 15.13 38.14
CA CYS A 441 30.62 16.05 37.89
C CYS A 441 29.76 16.20 39.16
N GLN A 442 29.53 17.44 39.57
CA GLN A 442 28.79 17.77 40.80
C GLN A 442 27.28 17.90 40.58
N HIS A 443 26.78 17.73 39.35
CA HIS A 443 25.35 17.73 39.08
C HIS A 443 24.68 16.57 39.81
N GLU A 444 23.57 16.85 40.48
CA GLU A 444 22.79 15.84 41.20
C GLU A 444 22.45 14.68 40.24
N GLY A 445 22.77 13.45 40.64
CA GLY A 445 22.51 12.24 39.85
C GLY A 445 23.52 11.91 38.73
N CYS A 446 24.49 12.77 38.41
CA CYS A 446 25.47 12.49 37.35
C CYS A 446 26.64 11.63 37.82
N GLY A 447 27.48 12.16 38.73
CA GLY A 447 28.61 11.43 39.31
C GLY A 447 29.69 10.97 38.32
N VAL A 448 29.66 11.39 37.05
CA VAL A 448 30.62 10.98 36.02
C VAL A 448 32.00 11.57 36.31
N VAL A 449 33.04 10.73 36.18
CA VAL A 449 34.44 11.13 36.35
C VAL A 449 34.99 11.53 34.99
N LEU A 450 35.37 12.80 34.85
CA LEU A 450 35.84 13.40 33.60
C LEU A 450 37.27 13.88 33.75
N ARG A 451 38.05 13.84 32.67
CA ARG A 451 39.34 14.55 32.64
C ARG A 451 39.09 16.06 32.63
N LYS A 452 39.96 16.84 33.29
CA LYS A 452 39.87 18.32 33.34
C LYS A 452 39.74 18.97 31.97
N GLU A 453 40.45 18.42 30.98
CA GLU A 453 40.41 18.90 29.59
C GLU A 453 39.06 18.65 28.90
N GLN A 454 38.33 17.60 29.30
CA GLN A 454 37.06 17.18 28.70
C GLN A 454 35.84 17.65 29.49
N ALA A 455 36.03 18.18 30.69
CA ALA A 455 34.94 18.66 31.54
C ALA A 455 34.18 19.84 30.95
N ALA A 456 34.86 20.71 30.18
CA ALA A 456 34.19 21.81 29.49
C ALA A 456 33.17 21.32 28.45
N ASN A 457 33.40 20.13 27.88
CA ASN A 457 32.50 19.54 26.90
C ASN A 457 31.34 18.78 27.56
N HIS A 458 31.33 18.58 28.88
CA HIS A 458 30.26 17.89 29.59
C HIS A 458 29.24 18.89 30.11
N VAL A 459 28.02 18.83 29.56
CA VAL A 459 26.94 19.77 29.87
C VAL A 459 25.67 19.01 30.25
N HIS A 460 24.84 19.63 31.08
CA HIS A 460 23.55 19.08 31.51
C HIS A 460 22.40 19.82 30.86
N CYS A 461 21.35 19.10 30.49
CA CYS A 461 20.12 19.72 30.02
C CYS A 461 19.36 20.35 31.19
N GLY A 462 18.96 21.62 31.06
CA GLY A 462 18.21 22.33 32.10
C GLY A 462 16.77 21.86 32.30
N LYS A 463 16.22 21.04 31.38
CA LYS A 463 14.85 20.50 31.48
C LYS A 463 14.82 19.09 32.09
N CYS A 464 15.65 18.17 31.59
CA CYS A 464 15.63 16.76 32.02
C CYS A 464 16.83 16.35 32.90
N GLY A 465 17.83 17.22 33.09
CA GLY A 465 19.02 16.96 33.92
C GLY A 465 20.04 15.96 33.33
N GLN A 466 19.75 15.36 32.18
CA GLN A 466 20.63 14.40 31.51
C GLN A 466 21.93 15.06 31.03
N ALA A 467 23.01 14.27 31.02
CA ALA A 467 24.35 14.74 30.71
C ALA A 467 24.74 14.39 29.27
N PHE A 468 25.28 15.37 28.54
CA PHE A 468 25.65 15.24 27.13
C PHE A 468 26.98 15.93 26.82
N GLN A 469 27.51 15.67 25.63
CA GLN A 469 28.59 16.49 25.10
C GLN A 469 28.04 17.82 24.56
N GLN A 470 28.83 18.90 24.61
CA GLN A 470 28.39 20.23 24.21
C GLN A 470 27.88 20.29 22.76
N GLY A 471 28.52 19.55 21.83
CA GLY A 471 28.09 19.47 20.43
C GLY A 471 26.79 18.68 20.20
N GLU A 472 26.33 17.92 21.19
CA GLU A 472 25.10 17.10 21.10
C GLU A 472 23.89 17.78 21.77
N MET A 473 24.14 18.81 22.60
CA MET A 473 23.09 19.50 23.34
C MET A 473 22.05 20.17 22.43
N GLU A 474 22.49 20.74 21.31
CA GLU A 474 21.57 21.34 20.34
C GLU A 474 20.62 20.30 19.73
N LYS A 475 21.14 19.11 19.40
CA LYS A 475 20.34 17.98 18.91
C LYS A 475 19.39 17.48 20.00
N HIS A 476 19.85 17.37 21.24
CA HIS A 476 19.02 16.96 22.36
C HIS A 476 17.83 17.93 22.55
N MET A 477 18.08 19.24 22.60
CA MET A 477 17.02 20.24 22.75
C MET A 477 16.01 20.19 21.60
N LYS A 478 16.49 20.05 20.36
CA LYS A 478 15.63 19.96 19.17
C LYS A 478 14.79 18.67 19.15
N VAL A 479 15.38 17.54 19.53
CA VAL A 479 14.70 16.24 19.43
C VAL A 479 13.76 15.99 20.61
N PHE A 480 14.17 16.35 21.83
CA PHE A 480 13.43 15.96 23.05
C PHE A 480 12.49 17.03 23.57
N HIS A 481 12.85 18.31 23.39
CA HIS A 481 12.19 19.43 24.04
C HIS A 481 11.54 20.43 23.07
N GLU A 482 11.63 20.18 21.76
CA GLU A 482 10.84 20.90 20.77
C GLU A 482 9.38 20.39 20.80
N PRO A 483 8.38 21.28 20.92
CA PRO A 483 6.98 20.86 20.96
C PRO A 483 6.54 20.22 19.64
N LEU A 484 6.08 18.98 19.71
CA LEU A 484 5.58 18.21 18.57
C LEU A 484 4.06 18.30 18.49
N HIS A 485 3.53 18.31 17.28
CA HIS A 485 2.08 18.35 17.03
C HIS A 485 1.59 16.95 16.64
N CYS A 486 0.60 16.43 17.36
CA CYS A 486 -0.08 15.20 17.00
C CYS A 486 -1.27 15.50 16.08
N PRO A 487 -1.58 14.68 15.06
CA PRO A 487 -2.76 14.84 14.21
C PRO A 487 -4.10 14.87 14.97
N CYS A 488 -4.14 14.38 16.22
CA CYS A 488 -5.31 14.48 17.10
C CYS A 488 -5.54 15.90 17.67
N GLY A 489 -4.59 16.83 17.46
CA GLY A 489 -4.66 18.23 17.92
C GLY A 489 -3.85 18.55 19.19
N VAL A 490 -3.20 17.57 19.81
CA VAL A 490 -2.41 17.74 21.04
C VAL A 490 -0.96 18.16 20.71
N VAL A 491 -0.38 19.03 21.55
CA VAL A 491 1.01 19.49 21.45
C VAL A 491 1.79 19.09 22.70
N LEU A 492 2.84 18.28 22.55
CA LEU A 492 3.62 17.72 23.66
C LEU A 492 5.11 17.64 23.31
N GLU A 493 5.98 17.55 24.33
CA GLU A 493 7.41 17.21 24.15
C GLU A 493 7.58 15.72 23.82
N LYS A 494 8.77 15.28 23.38
CA LYS A 494 8.96 13.94 22.78
C LYS A 494 8.57 12.79 23.71
N GLU A 495 9.01 12.81 24.97
CA GLU A 495 8.71 11.73 25.93
C GLU A 495 7.20 11.58 26.15
N GLU A 496 6.52 12.70 26.39
CA GLU A 496 5.07 12.74 26.57
C GLU A 496 4.31 12.39 25.28
N MET A 497 4.83 12.79 24.11
CA MET A 497 4.26 12.48 22.80
C MET A 497 4.31 10.98 22.50
N VAL A 498 5.43 10.31 22.82
CA VAL A 498 5.56 8.85 22.67
C VAL A 498 4.57 8.14 23.59
N GLN A 499 4.44 8.57 24.84
CA GLN A 499 3.45 8.02 25.77
C GLN A 499 2.02 8.28 25.27
N HIS A 500 1.74 9.46 24.73
CA HIS A 500 0.45 9.81 24.16
C HIS A 500 0.09 8.91 22.99
N GLN A 501 0.97 8.79 22.00
CA GLN A 501 0.73 8.00 20.79
C GLN A 501 0.62 6.49 21.05
N SER A 502 1.30 5.97 22.08
CA SER A 502 1.23 4.55 22.43
C SER A 502 -0.04 4.19 23.22
N SER A 503 -0.52 5.09 24.10
CA SER A 503 -1.54 4.73 25.10
C SER A 503 -2.87 5.49 24.98
N THR A 504 -2.85 6.79 24.68
CA THR A 504 -4.02 7.68 24.83
C THR A 504 -4.52 8.30 23.53
N CYS A 505 -3.69 8.34 22.49
CA CYS A 505 -4.07 8.96 21.22
C CYS A 505 -5.24 8.21 20.58
N PRO A 506 -6.34 8.89 20.22
CA PRO A 506 -7.49 8.24 19.57
C PRO A 506 -7.15 7.65 18.20
N LEU A 507 -6.17 8.25 17.53
CA LEU A 507 -5.69 7.86 16.21
C LEU A 507 -4.60 6.77 16.28
N ARG A 508 -4.23 6.29 17.48
CA ARG A 508 -3.26 5.21 17.61
C ARG A 508 -3.78 3.94 16.94
N LEU A 509 -2.92 3.25 16.21
CA LEU A 509 -3.29 1.98 15.58
C LEU A 509 -3.13 0.84 16.57
N ILE A 510 -4.16 0.01 16.69
CA ILE A 510 -4.19 -1.20 17.50
C ILE A 510 -4.52 -2.40 16.63
N VAL A 511 -4.03 -3.57 17.03
CA VAL A 511 -4.54 -4.84 16.51
C VAL A 511 -5.79 -5.16 17.30
N CYS A 512 -6.95 -5.12 16.65
CA CYS A 512 -8.22 -5.44 17.29
C CYS A 512 -8.27 -6.92 17.68
N ARG A 513 -8.57 -7.21 18.95
CA ARG A 513 -8.69 -8.57 19.47
C ARG A 513 -9.78 -9.43 18.80
N PHE A 514 -10.76 -8.78 18.15
CA PHE A 514 -11.93 -9.46 17.60
C PHE A 514 -11.88 -9.65 16.08
N CYS A 515 -11.38 -8.66 15.32
CA CYS A 515 -11.22 -8.81 13.86
C CYS A 515 -9.79 -9.12 13.42
N GLY A 516 -8.78 -8.92 14.28
CA GLY A 516 -7.38 -9.15 13.95
C GLY A 516 -6.72 -8.07 13.07
N ASP A 517 -7.49 -7.05 12.65
CA ASP A 517 -6.98 -5.96 11.80
C ASP A 517 -6.27 -4.87 12.61
N MET A 518 -5.39 -4.13 11.93
CA MET A 518 -4.85 -2.86 12.42
C MET A 518 -5.82 -1.71 12.12
N VAL A 519 -6.33 -1.10 13.19
CA VAL A 519 -7.39 -0.08 13.14
C VAL A 519 -7.08 1.03 14.13
N GLN A 520 -7.68 2.21 13.92
CA GLN A 520 -7.60 3.28 14.92
C GLN A 520 -8.33 2.85 16.20
N ALA A 521 -7.72 3.11 17.35
CA ALA A 521 -8.29 2.76 18.65
C ALA A 521 -9.65 3.43 18.89
N GLY A 522 -9.81 4.64 18.35
CA GLY A 522 -10.88 5.56 18.72
C GLY A 522 -10.62 6.17 20.09
N THR A 523 -11.58 6.93 20.59
CA THR A 523 -11.51 7.61 21.89
C THR A 523 -11.69 6.61 23.04
N GLU A 524 -12.66 6.84 23.92
CA GLU A 524 -13.00 5.89 24.97
C GLU A 524 -14.32 5.19 24.64
N PRO A 525 -14.45 3.89 24.95
CA PRO A 525 -15.73 3.20 24.83
C PRO A 525 -16.83 3.90 25.63
N LEU A 526 -17.99 4.08 25.00
CA LEU A 526 -19.19 4.61 25.67
C LEU A 526 -19.59 3.74 26.89
N ASP A 527 -19.52 2.43 26.72
CA ASP A 527 -19.84 1.46 27.78
C ASP A 527 -18.75 1.44 28.87
N ALA A 528 -19.18 1.67 30.11
CA ALA A 528 -18.30 1.65 31.28
C ALA A 528 -17.69 0.26 31.53
N ARG A 529 -18.40 -0.82 31.18
CA ARG A 529 -17.90 -2.19 31.33
C ARG A 529 -16.74 -2.47 30.37
N ASP A 530 -16.85 -1.97 29.15
CA ASP A 530 -15.80 -2.12 28.13
C ASP A 530 -14.54 -1.31 28.51
N ARG A 531 -14.72 -0.11 29.08
CA ARG A 531 -13.62 0.69 29.65
C ARG A 531 -12.88 -0.06 30.76
N LEU A 532 -13.60 -0.69 31.70
CA LEU A 532 -12.99 -1.47 32.78
C LEU A 532 -12.22 -2.71 32.28
N ARG A 533 -12.57 -3.22 31.11
CA ARG A 533 -11.85 -4.34 30.46
C ARG A 533 -10.67 -3.88 29.60
N GLY A 534 -10.40 -2.58 29.55
CA GLY A 534 -9.32 -2.01 28.75
C GLY A 534 -9.53 -2.15 27.25
N LEU A 535 -10.78 -2.25 26.79
CA LEU A 535 -11.10 -2.25 25.36
C LEU A 535 -10.99 -0.84 24.81
N SER A 536 -10.53 -0.73 23.57
CA SER A 536 -10.65 0.53 22.83
C SER A 536 -12.09 0.75 22.31
N GLU A 537 -12.41 1.96 21.84
CA GLU A 537 -13.71 2.25 21.22
C GLU A 537 -13.97 1.31 20.03
N HIS A 538 -13.00 1.15 19.14
CA HIS A 538 -13.12 0.18 18.04
C HIS A 538 -13.36 -1.24 18.54
N GLU A 539 -12.61 -1.71 19.54
CA GLU A 539 -12.78 -3.07 20.08
C GLU A 539 -14.16 -3.26 20.72
N SER A 540 -14.71 -2.24 21.39
CA SER A 540 -16.05 -2.26 21.94
C SER A 540 -17.11 -2.46 20.85
N ILE A 541 -16.99 -1.73 19.74
CA ILE A 541 -17.92 -1.83 18.60
C ILE A 541 -17.74 -3.18 17.88
N CYS A 542 -16.50 -3.53 17.54
CA CYS A 542 -16.18 -4.76 16.82
C CYS A 542 -16.53 -6.01 17.63
N GLY A 543 -16.28 -5.99 18.94
CA GLY A 543 -16.60 -7.06 19.87
C GLY A 543 -18.10 -7.22 20.16
N SER A 544 -18.92 -6.22 19.82
CA SER A 544 -20.38 -6.31 19.93
C SER A 544 -21.02 -7.16 18.82
N ARG A 545 -20.25 -7.54 17.79
CA ARG A 545 -20.67 -8.53 16.79
C ARG A 545 -20.90 -9.88 17.45
N THR A 546 -21.89 -10.61 17.00
CA THR A 546 -22.21 -11.94 17.52
C THR A 546 -21.63 -13.05 16.66
N ALA A 547 -21.14 -14.10 17.31
CA ALA A 547 -20.77 -15.37 16.69
C ALA A 547 -21.48 -16.53 17.40
N PRO A 548 -21.79 -17.64 16.71
CA PRO A 548 -22.34 -18.83 17.36
C PRO A 548 -21.28 -19.46 18.28
N CYS A 549 -21.68 -19.84 19.49
CA CYS A 549 -20.81 -20.57 20.42
C CYS A 549 -20.64 -22.03 19.98
N ASP A 550 -19.41 -22.52 19.84
CA ASP A 550 -19.11 -23.89 19.38
C ASP A 550 -19.71 -24.99 20.28
N SER A 551 -19.91 -24.70 21.57
CA SER A 551 -20.42 -25.68 22.54
C SER A 551 -21.95 -25.77 22.58
N CYS A 552 -22.68 -24.70 22.24
CA CYS A 552 -24.14 -24.67 22.39
C CYS A 552 -24.92 -24.02 21.24
N GLY A 553 -24.23 -23.52 20.21
CA GLY A 553 -24.83 -22.88 19.03
C GLY A 553 -25.51 -21.54 19.29
N ARG A 554 -25.52 -21.01 20.53
CA ARG A 554 -26.12 -19.71 20.83
C ARG A 554 -25.27 -18.58 20.24
N SER A 555 -25.92 -17.60 19.62
CA SER A 555 -25.28 -16.36 19.18
C SER A 555 -24.90 -15.51 20.39
N VAL A 556 -23.61 -15.30 20.59
CA VAL A 556 -23.05 -14.54 21.72
C VAL A 556 -22.14 -13.45 21.16
N MET A 557 -22.13 -12.27 21.77
CA MET A 557 -21.21 -11.19 21.39
C MET A 557 -19.76 -11.66 21.57
N LEU A 558 -18.89 -11.37 20.62
CA LEU A 558 -17.47 -11.77 20.66
C LEU A 558 -16.79 -11.30 21.94
N LYS A 559 -17.10 -10.08 22.39
CA LYS A 559 -16.58 -9.54 23.65
C LYS A 559 -17.08 -10.27 24.89
N GLU A 560 -18.18 -11.00 24.83
CA GLU A 560 -18.74 -11.74 25.97
C GLU A 560 -18.58 -13.27 25.84
N MET A 561 -17.90 -13.74 24.80
CA MET A 561 -17.75 -15.18 24.54
C MET A 561 -16.96 -15.86 25.67
N ASP A 562 -15.94 -15.20 26.21
CA ASP A 562 -15.16 -15.69 27.36
C ASP A 562 -16.05 -15.89 28.60
N ILE A 563 -16.88 -14.89 28.91
CA ILE A 563 -17.82 -14.93 30.03
C ILE A 563 -18.88 -16.01 29.80
N HIS A 564 -19.39 -16.14 28.56
CA HIS A 564 -20.36 -17.18 28.22
C HIS A 564 -19.79 -18.59 28.40
N VAL A 565 -18.56 -18.82 27.94
CA VAL A 565 -17.89 -20.12 28.10
C VAL A 565 -17.70 -20.43 29.59
N ILE A 566 -17.27 -19.45 30.38
CA ILE A 566 -17.11 -19.59 31.83
C ILE A 566 -18.46 -19.88 32.52
N ALA A 567 -19.48 -19.07 32.25
CA ALA A 567 -20.75 -19.14 32.98
C ALA A 567 -21.63 -20.33 32.57
N VAL A 568 -21.54 -20.79 31.31
CA VAL A 568 -22.45 -21.79 30.74
C VAL A 568 -21.78 -23.15 30.55
N HIS A 569 -20.48 -23.19 30.23
CA HIS A 569 -19.77 -24.43 29.86
C HIS A 569 -18.69 -24.86 30.86
N GLN A 570 -18.28 -23.99 31.78
CA GLN A 570 -17.32 -24.37 32.81
C GLN A 570 -18.02 -25.23 33.86
N LYS A 571 -17.86 -26.56 33.73
CA LYS A 571 -18.24 -27.51 34.77
C LYS A 571 -17.38 -27.24 36.01
N SER A 572 -18.05 -27.07 37.14
CA SER A 572 -17.46 -27.03 38.49
C SER A 572 -16.66 -28.29 38.79
#